data_AF-A0AAW5WTA8-F1
#
_entry.id   AF-A0AAW5WTA8-F1
#
_cell.length_a   1.000
_cell.length_b   1.000
_cell.length_c   1.000
_cell.angle_alpha   90.00
_cell.angle_beta   90.00
_cell.angle_gamma   90.00
#
_symmetry.space_group_name_H-M   'P 1'
#
loop_
_entity.id
_entity.type
_entity.pdbx_description
1 polymer ?
#
loop_
_entity_poly.entity_id
_entity_poly.type
_entity_poly.pdbx_seq_one_letter_code
_entity_poly.pdbx_strand_id
1 'polypeptide(L)'
;MTNQKLIDGLVYLSTNKRINLVHSVLKQLHISPTHDCYDDFFQEGCLIFSHAYTRFPDDPNNPENERRLMNFAYKRIYWRLLDQLRHQFWEKEHRLGSINDESLDEHTLNHFTADPNSQHSFVHRENNDFFIQLEAYCSPNEKRYLHAVLLFDLKDSEIAEKYHVSRQAVYSWKRGVIRKARALDYPISL
;
A
#
# COMPACT_ATOMS: atom_id res chain seq x y z
N MET A 1 32.12 16.29 -15.13
CA MET A 1 31.89 16.95 -13.84
C MET A 1 32.98 16.45 -12.90
N THR A 2 33.97 17.26 -12.53
CA THR A 2 35.19 16.78 -11.86
C THR A 2 34.91 16.51 -10.38
N ASN A 3 35.24 15.30 -9.89
CA ASN A 3 35.10 14.90 -8.47
C ASN A 3 35.63 15.96 -7.49
N GLN A 4 36.65 16.72 -7.91
CA GLN A 4 37.22 17.83 -7.14
C GLN A 4 36.17 18.86 -6.70
N LYS A 5 35.27 19.29 -7.59
CA LYS A 5 34.26 20.31 -7.25
C LYS A 5 33.27 19.83 -6.18
N LEU A 6 33.01 18.52 -6.12
CA LEU A 6 32.16 17.94 -5.09
C LEU A 6 32.89 17.91 -3.74
N ILE A 7 34.17 17.54 -3.75
CA ILE A 7 35.02 17.60 -2.55
C ILE A 7 35.09 19.04 -2.02
N ASP A 8 35.29 20.02 -2.90
CA ASP A 8 35.32 21.44 -2.52
C ASP A 8 34.01 21.87 -1.83
N GLY A 9 32.86 21.40 -2.34
CA GLY A 9 31.56 21.64 -1.71
C GLY A 9 31.42 21.01 -0.32
N LEU A 10 31.98 19.82 -0.09
CA LEU A 10 31.97 19.18 1.23
C LEU A 10 32.90 19.92 2.22
N VAL A 11 34.09 20.32 1.76
CA VAL A 11 35.04 21.12 2.56
C VAL A 11 34.43 22.48 2.90
N TYR A 12 33.74 23.11 1.95
CA TYR A 12 33.01 24.35 2.17
C TYR A 12 31.94 24.19 3.26
N LEU A 13 31.21 23.07 3.25
CA LEU A 13 30.18 22.74 4.23
C LEU A 13 30.74 22.46 5.63
N SER A 14 31.88 21.77 5.74
CA SER A 14 32.49 21.44 7.03
C SER A 14 33.08 22.66 7.75
N THR A 15 33.22 23.78 7.06
CA THR A 15 33.82 25.01 7.58
C THR A 15 32.75 25.96 8.16
N ASN A 16 33.13 26.84 9.09
CA ASN A 16 32.28 27.92 9.63
C ASN A 16 30.92 27.46 10.19
N LYS A 17 30.85 26.24 10.74
CA LYS A 17 29.61 25.63 11.28
C LYS A 17 28.47 25.55 10.26
N ARG A 18 28.76 25.64 8.95
CA ARG A 18 27.76 25.56 7.88
C ARG A 18 27.09 24.20 7.82
N ILE A 19 27.76 23.16 8.32
CA ILE A 19 27.20 21.84 8.57
C ILE A 19 25.87 21.88 9.36
N ASN A 20 25.67 22.89 10.22
CA ASN A 20 24.42 23.12 10.95
C ASN A 20 23.22 23.36 10.03
N LEU A 21 23.45 23.75 8.77
CA LEU A 21 22.40 23.85 7.76
C LEU A 21 21.70 22.51 7.59
N VAL A 22 22.47 21.42 7.50
CA VAL A 22 21.93 20.06 7.32
C VAL A 22 21.11 19.69 8.55
N HIS A 23 21.67 19.86 9.76
CA HIS A 23 20.93 19.64 11.01
C HIS A 23 19.63 20.46 11.11
N SER A 24 19.64 21.71 10.63
CA SER A 24 18.45 22.56 10.62
C SER A 24 17.38 22.03 9.65
N VAL A 25 17.78 21.49 8.50
CA VAL A 25 16.85 20.85 7.55
C VAL A 25 16.28 19.56 8.16
N LEU A 26 17.12 18.70 8.74
CA LEU A 26 16.68 17.47 9.39
C LEU A 26 15.67 17.77 10.51
N LYS A 27 15.97 18.77 11.35
CA LYS A 27 15.05 19.25 12.39
C LYS A 27 13.72 19.73 11.81
N GLN A 28 13.74 20.46 10.69
CA GLN A 28 12.53 20.94 10.01
C GLN A 28 11.68 19.79 9.43
N LEU A 29 12.32 18.68 9.04
CA LEU A 29 11.68 17.45 8.60
C LEU A 29 11.28 16.52 9.76
N HIS A 30 11.41 16.97 11.00
CA HIS A 30 11.14 16.19 12.21
C HIS A 30 12.01 14.91 12.34
N ILE A 31 13.19 14.89 11.72
CA ILE A 31 14.18 13.82 11.87
C ILE A 31 15.05 14.16 13.09
N SER A 32 14.75 13.50 14.22
CA SER A 32 15.51 13.63 15.47
C SER A 32 16.87 12.93 15.39
N PRO A 33 17.90 13.38 16.13
CA PRO A 33 19.15 12.62 16.32
C PRO A 33 18.97 11.20 16.85
N THR A 34 17.83 10.89 17.47
CA THR A 34 17.46 9.55 17.95
C THR A 34 16.78 8.70 16.87
N HIS A 35 16.58 9.22 15.66
CA HIS A 35 15.98 8.47 14.56
C HIS A 35 16.98 7.45 14.02
N ASP A 36 16.55 6.22 13.77
CA ASP A 36 17.43 5.09 13.39
C ASP A 36 18.31 5.40 12.17
N CYS A 37 17.74 6.05 11.15
CA CYS A 37 18.46 6.47 9.94
C CYS A 37 18.98 7.92 9.97
N TYR A 38 19.17 8.53 11.15
CA TYR A 38 19.59 9.94 11.24
C TYR A 38 20.91 10.21 10.52
N ASP A 39 21.91 9.37 10.76
CA ASP A 39 23.25 9.53 10.17
C ASP A 39 23.21 9.40 8.63
N ASP A 40 22.34 8.53 8.11
CA ASP A 40 22.15 8.36 6.66
C ASP A 40 21.55 9.63 6.04
N PHE A 41 20.49 10.17 6.64
CA PHE A 41 19.89 11.42 6.16
C PHE A 41 20.84 12.61 6.27
N PHE A 42 21.68 12.63 7.30
CA PHE A 42 22.71 13.64 7.46
C PHE A 42 23.78 13.56 6.36
N GLN A 43 24.29 12.35 6.09
CA GLN A 43 25.27 12.12 5.01
C GLN A 43 24.67 12.49 3.65
N GLU A 44 23.45 12.05 3.37
CA GLU A 44 22.74 12.38 2.13
C GLU A 44 22.54 13.89 1.98
N GLY A 45 22.18 14.59 3.07
CA GLY A 45 22.10 16.03 3.09
C GLY A 45 23.43 16.73 2.75
N CYS A 46 24.56 16.18 3.20
CA CYS A 46 25.89 16.68 2.85
C CYS A 46 26.21 16.49 1.36
N LEU A 47 25.85 15.34 0.79
CA LEU A 47 26.01 15.07 -0.64
C LEU A 47 25.14 16.00 -1.49
N ILE A 48 23.88 16.22 -1.10
CA ILE A 48 22.98 17.15 -1.78
C ILE A 48 23.53 18.58 -1.71
N PHE A 49 24.09 19.00 -0.57
CA PHE A 49 24.77 20.28 -0.46
C PHE A 49 25.92 20.41 -1.45
N SER A 50 26.80 19.40 -1.53
CA SER A 50 27.91 19.39 -2.48
C SER A 50 27.43 19.52 -3.93
N HIS A 51 26.35 18.82 -4.29
CA HIS A 51 25.68 19.01 -5.59
C HIS A 51 25.00 20.37 -5.76
N ALA A 52 24.59 21.03 -4.69
CA ALA A 52 24.07 22.39 -4.73
C ALA A 52 25.19 23.41 -4.96
N TYR A 53 26.30 23.26 -4.24
CA TYR A 53 27.52 24.07 -4.39
C TYR A 53 28.02 24.07 -5.83
N THR A 54 28.11 22.88 -6.45
CA THR A 54 28.60 22.75 -7.84
C THR A 54 27.65 23.29 -8.91
N ARG A 55 26.35 23.39 -8.62
CA ARG A 55 25.31 23.86 -9.55
C ARG A 55 24.81 25.27 -9.24
N PHE A 56 25.41 25.93 -8.25
CA PHE A 56 25.06 27.28 -7.90
C PHE A 56 25.47 28.22 -9.05
N PRO A 57 24.58 29.13 -9.50
CA PRO A 57 24.81 29.90 -10.73
C PRO A 57 25.89 30.97 -10.59
N ASP A 58 26.10 31.51 -9.39
CA ASP A 58 27.15 32.50 -9.11
C ASP A 58 28.40 31.82 -8.55
N ASP A 59 29.49 32.58 -8.36
CA ASP A 59 30.69 32.06 -7.68
C ASP A 59 30.38 31.71 -6.21
N PRO A 60 30.45 30.41 -5.82
CA PRO A 60 30.14 29.98 -4.47
C PRO A 60 31.23 30.33 -3.45
N ASN A 61 32.43 30.73 -3.88
CA ASN A 61 33.51 31.15 -2.98
C ASN A 61 33.47 32.65 -2.66
N ASN A 62 32.64 33.43 -3.35
CA ASN A 62 32.43 34.84 -3.03
C ASN A 62 31.59 34.96 -1.73
N PRO A 63 32.10 35.63 -0.68
CA PRO A 63 31.37 35.82 0.58
C PRO A 63 30.01 36.49 0.43
N GLU A 64 29.83 37.38 -0.54
CA GLU A 64 28.55 38.06 -0.81
C GLU A 64 27.46 37.07 -1.26
N ASN A 65 27.88 35.96 -1.85
CA ASN A 65 26.99 34.91 -2.35
C ASN A 65 26.66 33.86 -1.31
N GLU A 66 27.37 33.80 -0.18
CA GLU A 66 27.23 32.76 0.82
C GLU A 66 25.77 32.60 1.27
N ARG A 67 25.10 33.70 1.63
CA ARG A 67 23.69 33.64 2.06
C ARG A 67 22.78 33.06 0.97
N ARG A 68 23.00 33.42 -0.29
CA ARG A 68 22.20 32.94 -1.43
C ARG A 68 22.46 31.45 -1.68
N LEU A 69 23.73 31.03 -1.61
CA LEU A 69 24.12 29.62 -1.70
C LEU A 69 23.51 28.80 -0.58
N MET A 70 23.58 29.26 0.68
CA MET A 70 23.03 28.54 1.83
C MET A 70 21.50 28.39 1.70
N ASN A 71 20.79 29.44 1.28
CA ASN A 71 19.35 29.37 1.01
C ASN A 71 19.01 28.42 -0.15
N PHE A 72 19.81 28.44 -1.22
CA PHE A 72 19.64 27.55 -2.36
C PHE A 72 19.84 26.09 -1.97
N ALA A 73 20.91 25.81 -1.24
CA ALA A 73 21.22 24.47 -0.74
C ALA A 73 20.17 23.99 0.26
N TYR A 74 19.73 24.84 1.20
CA TYR A 74 18.67 24.51 2.16
C TYR A 74 17.42 23.97 1.46
N LYS A 75 16.91 24.72 0.48
CA LYS A 75 15.72 24.30 -0.29
C LYS A 75 15.95 22.95 -0.96
N ARG A 76 17.10 22.77 -1.60
CA ARG A 76 17.40 21.51 -2.32
C ARG A 76 17.52 20.31 -1.39
N ILE A 77 18.18 20.46 -0.25
CA ILE A 77 18.29 19.41 0.77
C ILE A 77 16.88 19.07 1.28
N TYR A 78 16.11 20.09 1.68
CA TYR A 78 14.76 19.89 2.21
C TYR A 78 13.86 19.11 1.25
N TRP A 79 13.76 19.54 -0.01
CA TRP A 79 12.88 18.88 -0.98
C TRP A 79 13.33 17.46 -1.31
N ARG A 80 14.63 17.23 -1.46
CA ARG A 80 15.15 15.89 -1.77
C ARG A 80 14.94 14.90 -0.63
N LEU A 81 15.23 15.30 0.60
CA LEU A 81 14.98 14.46 1.77
C LEU A 81 13.48 14.26 2.01
N LEU A 82 12.64 15.28 1.80
CA LEU A 82 11.19 15.16 1.89
C LEU A 82 10.64 14.15 0.86
N ASP A 83 11.12 14.18 -0.38
CA ASP A 83 10.71 13.22 -1.40
C ASP A 83 11.15 11.80 -1.03
N GLN A 84 12.35 11.62 -0.46
CA GLN A 84 12.78 10.32 0.06
C GLN A 84 11.89 9.82 1.21
N LEU A 85 11.54 10.70 2.15
CA LEU A 85 10.62 10.34 3.24
C LEU A 85 9.23 9.95 2.72
N ARG A 86 8.70 10.68 1.72
CA ARG A 86 7.44 10.33 1.07
C ARG A 86 7.50 8.98 0.37
N HIS A 87 8.60 8.71 -0.33
CA HIS A 87 8.83 7.42 -0.97
C HIS A 87 8.91 6.29 0.06
N GLN A 88 9.66 6.48 1.15
CA GLN A 88 9.73 5.50 2.25
C GLN A 88 8.38 5.30 2.92
N PHE A 89 7.59 6.36 3.09
CA PHE A 89 6.24 6.27 3.66
C PHE A 89 5.32 5.46 2.75
N TRP A 90 5.30 5.75 1.44
CA TRP A 90 4.53 4.97 0.47
C TRP A 90 5.01 3.53 0.39
N GLU A 91 6.32 3.30 0.37
CA GLU A 91 6.86 1.94 0.44
C GLU A 91 6.42 1.23 1.71
N LYS A 92 6.41 1.88 2.88
CA LYS A 92 5.94 1.27 4.13
C LYS A 92 4.44 1.01 4.10
N GLU A 93 3.62 1.93 3.61
CA GLU A 93 2.18 1.73 3.45
C GLU A 93 1.87 0.60 2.46
N HIS A 94 2.65 0.45 1.39
CA HIS A 94 2.51 -0.65 0.45
C HIS A 94 3.19 -1.95 0.92
N ARG A 95 4.20 -1.88 1.81
CA ARG A 95 4.81 -3.02 2.50
C ARG A 95 3.99 -3.52 3.69
N LEU A 96 3.08 -2.73 4.24
CA LEU A 96 2.05 -3.20 5.17
C LEU A 96 1.10 -4.24 4.51
N GLY A 97 1.22 -4.48 3.19
CA GLY A 97 0.67 -5.63 2.48
C GLY A 97 1.72 -6.61 1.93
N SER A 98 2.99 -6.51 2.34
CA SER A 98 4.11 -7.35 1.90
C SER A 98 4.64 -8.21 3.04
N ILE A 99 4.82 -9.48 2.73
CA ILE A 99 4.93 -10.60 3.66
C ILE A 99 6.32 -10.67 4.38
N ASN A 100 7.14 -9.62 4.31
CA ASN A 100 8.55 -9.64 4.73
C ASN A 100 8.89 -8.63 5.84
N ASP A 101 7.91 -8.23 6.66
CA ASP A 101 8.19 -7.41 7.84
C ASP A 101 8.67 -8.31 9.00
N GLU A 102 9.95 -8.22 9.34
CA GLU A 102 10.62 -8.99 10.41
C GLU A 102 10.09 -8.65 11.82
N SER A 103 9.26 -7.62 11.96
CA SER A 103 8.59 -7.26 13.22
C SER A 103 7.24 -7.96 13.42
N LEU A 104 6.75 -8.69 12.41
CA LEU A 104 5.52 -9.48 12.53
C LEU A 104 5.80 -10.72 13.37
N ASP A 105 4.98 -10.97 14.38
CA ASP A 105 5.06 -12.24 15.11
C ASP A 105 4.81 -13.42 14.14
N GLU A 106 5.32 -14.60 14.48
CA GLU A 106 5.21 -15.80 13.65
C GLU A 106 3.74 -16.11 13.29
N HIS A 107 2.80 -15.70 14.13
CA HIS A 107 1.36 -15.88 13.94
C HIS A 107 0.77 -14.94 12.87
N THR A 108 1.28 -13.73 12.79
CA THR A 108 0.90 -12.68 11.85
C THR A 108 1.58 -12.92 10.51
N LEU A 109 2.84 -13.33 10.52
CA LEU A 109 3.55 -13.78 9.32
C LEU A 109 2.85 -14.98 8.69
N ASN A 110 2.48 -15.99 9.48
CA ASN A 110 1.69 -17.14 9.01
C ASN A 110 0.30 -16.75 8.49
N HIS A 111 -0.32 -15.67 8.96
CA HIS A 111 -1.59 -15.18 8.42
C HIS A 111 -1.45 -14.59 7.00
N PHE A 112 -0.30 -13.97 6.70
CA PHE A 112 -0.02 -13.35 5.39
C PHE A 112 0.76 -14.28 4.43
N THR A 113 1.55 -15.24 4.93
CA THR A 113 2.28 -16.26 4.14
C THR A 113 1.47 -17.53 3.91
N ALA A 114 0.44 -17.81 4.72
CA ALA A 114 -0.42 -18.94 4.47
C ALA A 114 -1.01 -18.79 3.07
N ASP A 115 -0.80 -19.79 2.23
CA ASP A 115 -1.62 -19.97 1.03
C ASP A 115 -3.07 -19.82 1.49
N PRO A 116 -3.88 -18.89 0.95
CA PRO A 116 -5.28 -18.78 1.29
C PRO A 116 -5.98 -20.15 1.25
N ASN A 117 -5.51 -21.04 0.37
CA ASN A 117 -6.01 -22.40 0.25
C ASN A 117 -5.67 -23.35 1.41
N SER A 118 -4.68 -23.05 2.26
CA SER A 118 -4.32 -23.92 3.39
C SER A 118 -5.31 -23.83 4.55
N GLN A 119 -6.04 -22.72 4.70
CA GLN A 119 -7.21 -22.60 5.59
C GLN A 119 -8.55 -22.77 4.86
N HIS A 120 -8.60 -22.60 3.53
CA HIS A 120 -9.83 -22.89 2.78
C HIS A 120 -10.20 -24.37 2.74
N SER A 121 -9.31 -25.32 3.02
CA SER A 121 -9.67 -26.76 2.95
C SER A 121 -10.90 -27.12 3.79
N PHE A 122 -11.15 -26.45 4.92
CA PHE A 122 -12.34 -26.72 5.75
C PHE A 122 -13.51 -25.81 5.35
N VAL A 123 -13.28 -24.50 5.19
CA VAL A 123 -14.33 -23.52 4.86
C VAL A 123 -14.84 -23.64 3.41
N HIS A 124 -13.98 -23.93 2.42
CA HIS A 124 -14.45 -24.25 1.06
C HIS A 124 -15.17 -25.60 1.02
N ARG A 125 -14.79 -26.57 1.86
CA ARG A 125 -15.51 -27.84 1.95
C ARG A 125 -16.88 -27.66 2.57
N GLU A 126 -16.99 -26.94 3.68
CA GLU A 126 -18.28 -26.60 4.32
C GLU A 126 -19.18 -25.76 3.40
N ASN A 127 -18.64 -24.77 2.69
CA ASN A 127 -19.41 -24.01 1.71
C ASN A 127 -19.85 -24.86 0.51
N ASN A 128 -18.97 -25.73 0.00
CA ASN A 128 -19.31 -26.64 -1.10
C ASN A 128 -20.39 -27.64 -0.66
N ASP A 129 -20.27 -28.22 0.52
CA ASP A 129 -21.28 -29.12 1.11
C ASP A 129 -22.61 -28.38 1.32
N PHE A 130 -22.59 -27.13 1.77
CA PHE A 130 -23.79 -26.29 1.89
C PHE A 130 -24.45 -26.03 0.52
N PHE A 131 -23.68 -25.68 -0.51
CA PHE A 131 -24.21 -25.45 -1.85
C PHE A 131 -24.74 -26.73 -2.51
N ILE A 132 -24.06 -27.87 -2.33
CA ILE A 132 -24.53 -29.19 -2.79
C ILE A 132 -25.86 -29.52 -2.13
N GLN A 133 -25.98 -29.32 -0.81
CA GLN A 133 -27.23 -29.56 -0.08
C GLN A 133 -28.33 -28.60 -0.53
N LEU A 134 -28.06 -27.30 -0.59
CA LEU A 134 -29.02 -26.30 -1.06
C LEU A 134 -29.51 -26.61 -2.47
N GLU A 135 -28.60 -26.98 -3.37
CA GLU A 135 -28.95 -27.39 -4.73
C GLU A 135 -29.88 -28.62 -4.70
N ALA A 136 -29.62 -29.63 -3.86
CA ALA A 136 -30.48 -30.81 -3.75
C ALA A 136 -31.94 -30.45 -3.37
N TYR A 137 -32.15 -29.43 -2.52
CA TYR A 137 -33.49 -28.97 -2.13
C TYR A 137 -34.13 -27.98 -3.11
N CYS A 138 -33.37 -27.39 -4.04
CA CYS A 138 -33.87 -26.45 -5.03
C CYS A 138 -34.65 -27.13 -6.17
N SER A 139 -35.74 -26.49 -6.60
CA SER A 139 -36.47 -26.85 -7.81
C SER A 139 -35.63 -26.52 -9.06
N PRO A 140 -35.96 -27.08 -10.25
CA PRO A 140 -35.17 -26.84 -11.47
C PRO A 140 -34.98 -25.35 -11.80
N ASN A 141 -35.98 -24.52 -11.52
CA ASN A 141 -35.90 -23.08 -11.77
C ASN A 141 -35.08 -22.33 -10.71
N GLU A 142 -35.14 -22.76 -9.46
CA GLU A 142 -34.28 -22.23 -8.39
C GLU A 142 -32.81 -22.63 -8.62
N LYS A 143 -32.55 -23.84 -9.12
CA LYS A 143 -31.21 -24.28 -9.56
C LYS A 143 -30.68 -23.41 -10.69
N ARG A 144 -31.50 -23.14 -11.71
CA ARG A 144 -31.15 -22.22 -12.81
C ARG A 144 -30.77 -20.83 -12.31
N TYR A 145 -31.49 -20.32 -11.30
CA TYR A 145 -31.16 -19.06 -10.64
C TYR A 145 -29.81 -19.15 -9.91
N LEU A 146 -29.61 -20.19 -9.09
CA LEU A 146 -28.39 -20.39 -8.31
C LEU A 146 -27.15 -20.50 -9.22
N HIS A 147 -27.23 -21.29 -10.30
CA HIS A 147 -26.17 -21.42 -11.29
C HIS A 147 -25.92 -20.10 -12.03
N ALA A 148 -26.98 -19.37 -12.40
CA ALA A 148 -26.85 -18.10 -13.11
C ALA A 148 -26.13 -17.03 -12.29
N VAL A 149 -26.36 -16.98 -10.98
CA VAL A 149 -25.69 -16.04 -10.09
C VAL A 149 -24.28 -16.52 -9.73
N LEU A 150 -24.10 -17.79 -9.35
CA LEU A 150 -22.83 -18.27 -8.82
C LEU A 150 -21.77 -18.58 -9.90
N LEU A 151 -22.18 -19.10 -11.06
CA LEU A 151 -21.24 -19.50 -12.12
C LEU A 151 -21.07 -18.43 -13.20
N PHE A 152 -22.07 -17.58 -13.40
CA PHE A 152 -22.13 -16.64 -14.51
C PHE A 152 -22.25 -15.17 -14.08
N ASP A 153 -22.32 -14.89 -12.78
CA ASP A 153 -22.43 -13.54 -12.19
C ASP A 153 -23.53 -12.65 -12.82
N LEU A 154 -24.66 -13.28 -13.19
CA LEU A 154 -25.75 -12.59 -13.89
C LEU A 154 -26.66 -11.84 -12.91
N LYS A 155 -27.04 -10.62 -13.29
CA LYS A 155 -28.05 -9.83 -12.56
C LYS A 155 -29.46 -10.35 -12.85
N ASP A 156 -30.40 -10.10 -11.94
CA ASP A 156 -31.79 -10.57 -12.04
C ASP A 156 -32.47 -10.20 -13.40
N SER A 157 -32.08 -9.08 -14.02
CA SER A 157 -32.55 -8.69 -15.36
C SER A 157 -31.96 -9.53 -16.49
N GLU A 158 -30.69 -9.87 -16.40
CA GLU A 158 -29.95 -10.68 -17.39
C GLU A 158 -30.37 -12.16 -17.29
N ILE A 159 -30.72 -12.62 -16.09
CA ILE A 159 -31.33 -13.94 -15.86
C ILE A 159 -32.70 -14.02 -16.54
N ALA A 160 -33.51 -12.97 -16.41
CA ALA A 160 -34.84 -12.92 -17.03
C ALA A 160 -34.73 -13.01 -18.56
N GLU A 161 -33.76 -12.29 -19.14
CA GLU A 161 -33.47 -12.33 -20.57
C GLU A 161 -32.92 -13.69 -21.02
N LYS A 162 -31.91 -14.23 -20.33
CA LYS A 162 -31.26 -15.52 -20.65
C LYS A 162 -32.22 -16.71 -20.65
N TYR A 163 -33.17 -16.73 -19.72
CA TYR A 163 -34.15 -17.82 -19.63
C TYR A 163 -35.50 -17.48 -20.27
N HIS A 164 -35.61 -16.33 -20.93
CA HIS A 164 -36.84 -15.83 -21.57
C HIS A 164 -38.07 -15.85 -20.64
N VAL A 165 -37.89 -15.39 -19.40
CA VAL A 165 -38.94 -15.31 -18.38
C VAL A 165 -39.16 -13.89 -17.91
N SER A 166 -40.28 -13.63 -17.24
CA SER A 166 -40.52 -12.33 -16.62
C SER A 166 -39.59 -12.11 -15.41
N ARG A 167 -39.25 -10.85 -15.13
CA ARG A 167 -38.51 -10.49 -13.90
C ARG A 167 -39.22 -10.98 -12.63
N GLN A 168 -40.55 -11.02 -12.63
CA GLN A 168 -41.34 -11.56 -11.52
C GLN A 168 -41.08 -13.05 -11.28
N ALA A 169 -40.88 -13.84 -12.34
CA ALA A 169 -40.51 -15.24 -12.23
C ALA A 169 -39.12 -15.39 -11.59
N VAL A 170 -38.13 -14.58 -12.02
CA VAL A 170 -36.79 -14.56 -11.43
C VAL A 170 -36.84 -14.18 -9.94
N TYR A 171 -37.63 -13.18 -9.56
CA TYR A 171 -37.84 -12.83 -8.15
C TYR A 171 -38.50 -13.95 -7.33
N SER A 172 -39.37 -14.75 -7.96
CA SER A 172 -39.95 -15.94 -7.31
C SER A 172 -38.87 -17.00 -7.06
N TRP A 173 -38.02 -17.26 -8.05
CA TRP A 173 -36.90 -18.21 -7.94
C TRP A 173 -35.91 -17.78 -6.86
N LYS A 174 -35.50 -16.51 -6.86
CA LYS A 174 -34.64 -15.90 -5.83
C LYS A 174 -35.20 -16.08 -4.42
N ARG A 175 -36.47 -15.74 -4.22
CA ARG A 175 -37.15 -15.90 -2.92
C ARG A 175 -37.22 -17.36 -2.50
N GLY A 176 -37.42 -18.27 -3.45
CA GLY A 176 -37.38 -19.71 -3.24
C GLY A 176 -36.02 -20.21 -2.73
N VAL A 177 -34.93 -19.82 -3.42
CA VAL A 177 -33.55 -20.13 -3.02
C VAL A 177 -33.24 -19.58 -1.62
N ILE A 178 -33.51 -18.29 -1.36
CA ILE A 178 -33.22 -17.66 -0.07
C ILE A 178 -33.96 -18.35 1.08
N ARG A 179 -35.23 -18.70 0.87
CA ARG A 179 -36.02 -19.40 1.89
C ARG A 179 -35.45 -20.78 2.20
N LYS A 180 -35.00 -21.52 1.18
CA LYS A 180 -34.38 -22.85 1.36
C LYS A 180 -33.00 -22.76 2.00
N ALA A 181 -32.20 -21.76 1.63
CA ALA A 181 -30.92 -21.48 2.26
C ALA A 181 -31.07 -21.21 3.75
N ARG A 182 -32.04 -20.36 4.14
CA ARG A 182 -32.34 -20.08 5.56
C ARG A 182 -32.81 -21.31 6.34
N ALA A 183 -33.59 -22.18 5.71
CA ALA A 183 -34.05 -23.42 6.33
C ALA A 183 -32.91 -24.44 6.51
N LEU A 184 -31.87 -24.38 5.67
CA LEU A 184 -30.68 -25.23 5.78
C LEU A 184 -29.69 -24.72 6.84
N ASP A 185 -29.58 -23.40 6.97
CA ASP A 185 -28.68 -22.69 7.91
C ASP A 185 -29.17 -22.75 9.37
N TYR A 186 -30.48 -22.88 9.58
CA TYR A 186 -31.10 -23.15 10.88
C TYR A 186 -31.93 -24.42 10.80
N PRO A 187 -31.41 -25.60 11.18
CA PRO A 187 -32.23 -26.79 11.32
C PRO A 187 -33.20 -26.53 12.49
N ILE A 188 -34.47 -26.28 12.18
CA ILE A 188 -35.53 -26.33 13.19
C ILE A 188 -35.58 -27.79 13.66
N SER A 189 -35.14 -28.02 14.90
CA SER A 189 -35.34 -29.28 15.61
C SER A 189 -36.83 -29.63 15.60
N LEU A 190 -37.17 -30.73 14.92
CA LEU A 190 -38.41 -31.48 15.10
C LEU A 190 -38.04 -32.84 15.68
#